data_AF-A0A817W1L5-F1
#
_entry.id   AF-A0A817W1L5-F1
#
_cell.length_a   1.000
_cell.length_b   1.000
_cell.length_c   1.000
_cell.angle_alpha   90.00
_cell.angle_beta   90.00
_cell.angle_gamma   90.00
#
_symmetry.space_group_name_H-M   'P 1'
#
loop_
_entity.id
_entity.type
_entity.pdbx_description
1 polymer ?
#
loop_
_entity_poly.entity_id
_entity_poly.type
_entity_poly.pdbx_seq_one_letter_code
_entity_poly.pdbx_strand_id
1 'polypeptide(L)'
;MLNEWLKTKIPLARAEMEEYKVLELFKQIASPTQWNAHLFLKPKMKQWSTKNKNYLAATKRVEYDLPPKFISNIDFTFKIDESILNKDEAQTLYNQMRQLAEDYRTLAMSLYVL
;
A
#
# COMPACT_ATOMS: atom_id res chain seq x y z
N MET A 1 -7.53 24.37 -13.26
CA MET A 1 -7.81 23.78 -11.92
C MET A 1 -9.29 23.58 -11.63
N LEU A 2 -10.17 24.62 -11.68
CA LEU A 2 -11.61 24.44 -11.36
C LEU A 2 -12.34 23.42 -12.28
N ASN A 3 -12.02 23.43 -13.58
CA ASN A 3 -12.63 22.53 -14.57
C ASN A 3 -12.23 21.05 -14.43
N GLU A 4 -11.01 20.74 -13.96
CA GLU A 4 -10.59 19.34 -13.70
C GLU A 4 -11.18 18.79 -12.41
N TRP A 5 -11.30 19.64 -11.39
CA TRP A 5 -11.96 19.29 -10.14
C TRP A 5 -13.44 18.96 -10.36
N LEU A 6 -14.16 19.78 -11.15
CA LEU A 6 -15.57 19.50 -11.49
C LEU A 6 -15.74 18.22 -12.33
N LYS A 7 -14.83 17.96 -13.27
CA LYS A 7 -14.82 16.74 -14.10
C LYS A 7 -14.66 15.45 -13.30
N THR A 8 -14.08 15.50 -12.12
CA THR A 8 -13.92 14.34 -11.23
C THR A 8 -15.00 14.26 -10.17
N LYS A 9 -15.47 15.39 -9.64
CA LYS A 9 -16.46 15.44 -8.56
C LYS A 9 -17.89 15.15 -9.01
N ILE A 10 -18.30 15.62 -10.18
CA ILE A 10 -19.67 15.39 -10.66
C ILE A 10 -19.96 13.91 -10.96
N PRO A 11 -19.06 13.16 -11.66
CA PRO A 11 -19.26 11.73 -11.86
C PRO A 11 -19.22 10.93 -10.55
N LEU A 12 -18.34 11.31 -9.61
CA LEU A 12 -18.25 10.68 -8.30
C LEU A 12 -19.57 10.83 -7.52
N ALA A 13 -20.08 12.05 -7.40
CA ALA A 13 -21.34 12.31 -6.71
C ALA A 13 -22.52 11.58 -7.35
N ARG A 14 -22.53 11.46 -8.70
CA ARG A 14 -23.54 10.67 -9.41
C ARG A 14 -23.42 9.18 -9.10
N ALA A 15 -22.21 8.63 -9.09
CA ALA A 15 -21.98 7.23 -8.74
C ALA A 15 -22.41 6.93 -7.30
N GLU A 16 -22.06 7.79 -6.35
CA GLU A 16 -22.47 7.69 -4.94
C GLU A 16 -24.01 7.74 -4.78
N MET A 17 -24.68 8.61 -5.54
CA MET A 17 -26.15 8.70 -5.53
C MET A 17 -26.80 7.43 -6.09
N GLU A 18 -26.29 6.88 -7.20
CA GLU A 18 -26.80 5.64 -7.77
C GLU A 18 -26.55 4.43 -6.85
N GLU A 19 -25.37 4.33 -6.23
CA GLU A 19 -25.10 3.32 -5.21
C GLU A 19 -26.07 3.42 -4.02
N TYR A 20 -26.38 4.64 -3.57
CA TYR A 20 -27.35 4.86 -2.50
C TYR A 20 -28.75 4.40 -2.89
N LYS A 21 -29.23 4.75 -4.09
CA LYS A 21 -30.55 4.29 -4.59
C LYS A 21 -30.62 2.78 -4.71
N VAL A 22 -29.58 2.14 -5.23
CA VAL A 22 -29.49 0.69 -5.36
C VAL A 22 -29.51 0.02 -3.99
N LEU A 23 -28.84 0.61 -2.98
CA LEU A 23 -28.87 0.11 -1.61
C LEU A 23 -30.26 0.23 -0.98
N GLU A 24 -30.96 1.35 -1.19
CA GLU A 24 -32.34 1.52 -0.69
C GLU A 24 -33.31 0.54 -1.36
N LEU A 25 -33.20 0.33 -2.67
CA LEU A 25 -33.99 -0.68 -3.38
C LEU A 25 -33.67 -2.10 -2.88
N PHE A 26 -32.40 -2.40 -2.64
CA PHE A 26 -31.99 -3.68 -2.07
C PHE A 26 -32.59 -3.89 -0.68
N LYS A 27 -32.62 -2.88 0.19
CA LYS A 27 -33.28 -2.98 1.52
C LYS A 27 -34.77 -3.27 1.42
N GLN A 28 -35.45 -2.71 0.40
CA GLN A 28 -36.90 -2.89 0.21
C GLN A 28 -37.26 -4.26 -0.37
N ILE A 29 -36.36 -4.88 -1.14
CA ILE A 29 -36.65 -6.08 -1.94
C ILE A 29 -35.93 -7.33 -1.39
N ALA A 30 -34.82 -7.18 -0.67
CA ALA A 30 -34.01 -8.30 -0.21
C ALA A 30 -34.72 -9.14 0.85
N SER A 31 -34.59 -10.46 0.72
CA SER A 31 -35.00 -11.38 1.80
C SER A 31 -34.06 -11.23 3.01
N PRO A 32 -34.49 -11.63 4.22
CA PRO A 32 -33.64 -11.62 5.41
C PRO A 32 -32.31 -12.36 5.21
N THR A 33 -32.31 -13.47 4.46
CA THR A 33 -31.09 -14.23 4.14
C THR A 33 -30.12 -13.45 3.27
N GLN A 34 -30.62 -12.73 2.25
CA GLN A 34 -29.80 -11.89 1.37
C GLN A 34 -29.22 -10.69 2.13
N TRP A 35 -29.98 -10.11 3.06
CA TRP A 35 -29.51 -9.05 3.93
C TRP A 35 -28.38 -9.52 4.86
N ASN A 36 -28.56 -10.69 5.49
CA ASN A 36 -27.54 -11.28 6.35
C ASN A 36 -26.25 -11.61 5.57
N ALA A 37 -26.38 -12.12 4.34
CA ALA A 37 -25.24 -12.34 3.47
C ALA A 37 -24.51 -11.03 3.12
N HIS A 38 -25.25 -9.96 2.79
CA HIS A 38 -24.67 -8.63 2.55
C HIS A 38 -23.90 -8.12 3.77
N LEU A 39 -24.50 -8.15 4.96
CA LEU A 39 -23.88 -7.70 6.21
C LEU A 39 -22.62 -8.49 6.55
N PHE A 40 -22.59 -9.80 6.26
CA PHE A 40 -21.44 -10.65 6.49
C PHE A 40 -20.32 -10.43 5.46
N LEU A 41 -20.66 -10.24 4.18
CA LEU A 41 -19.69 -10.11 3.10
C LEU A 41 -19.09 -8.69 3.03
N LYS A 42 -19.85 -7.65 3.36
CA LYS A 42 -19.40 -6.26 3.30
C LYS A 42 -18.08 -5.99 4.05
N PRO A 43 -17.90 -6.38 5.33
CA PRO A 43 -16.62 -6.19 6.02
C PRO A 43 -15.48 -7.00 5.39
N LYS A 44 -15.76 -8.21 4.90
CA LYS A 44 -14.76 -9.06 4.23
C LYS A 44 -14.30 -8.46 2.91
N MET A 45 -15.22 -7.92 2.12
CA MET A 45 -14.91 -7.22 0.87
C MET A 45 -14.09 -5.95 1.12
N LYS A 46 -14.39 -5.20 2.20
CA LYS A 46 -13.59 -4.04 2.60
C LYS A 46 -12.16 -4.45 2.98
N GLN A 47 -12.00 -5.49 3.80
CA GLN A 47 -10.68 -6.02 4.16
C GLN A 47 -9.90 -6.50 2.93
N TRP A 48 -10.55 -7.27 2.05
CA TRP A 48 -9.95 -7.74 0.80
C TRP A 48 -9.52 -6.58 -0.09
N SER A 49 -10.37 -5.55 -0.27
CA SER A 49 -10.03 -4.37 -1.08
C SER A 49 -8.79 -3.66 -0.55
N THR A 50 -8.67 -3.50 0.76
CA THR A 50 -7.47 -2.92 1.39
C THR A 50 -6.24 -3.79 1.16
N LYS A 51 -6.33 -5.10 1.43
CA LYS A 51 -5.20 -6.03 1.22
C LYS A 51 -4.75 -6.08 -0.24
N ASN A 52 -5.69 -6.07 -1.18
CA ASN A 52 -5.38 -6.06 -2.60
C ASN A 52 -4.67 -4.76 -3.03
N LYS A 53 -5.12 -3.59 -2.54
CA LYS A 53 -4.42 -2.31 -2.79
C LYS A 53 -3.00 -2.33 -2.24
N ASN A 54 -2.81 -2.83 -1.03
CA ASN A 54 -1.48 -2.92 -0.43
C ASN A 54 -0.57 -3.90 -1.19
N TYR A 55 -1.11 -5.05 -1.61
CA TYR A 55 -0.39 -6.02 -2.43
C TYR A 55 0.07 -5.40 -3.75
N LEU A 56 -0.83 -4.73 -4.49
CA LEU A 56 -0.46 -4.06 -5.74
C LEU A 56 0.61 -2.98 -5.53
N ALA A 57 0.52 -2.21 -4.44
CA ALA A 57 1.54 -1.23 -4.08
C ALA A 57 2.89 -1.88 -3.76
N ALA A 58 2.88 -3.03 -3.07
CA ALA A 58 4.08 -3.79 -2.76
C ALA A 58 4.74 -4.37 -4.01
N THR A 59 3.96 -5.00 -4.89
CA THR A 59 4.44 -5.54 -6.18
C THR A 59 5.14 -4.47 -7.00
N LYS A 60 4.52 -3.27 -7.13
CA LYS A 60 5.13 -2.18 -7.88
C LYS A 60 6.41 -1.67 -7.23
N ARG A 61 6.50 -1.61 -5.91
CA ARG A 61 7.75 -1.18 -5.25
C ARG A 61 8.88 -2.18 -5.44
N VAL A 62 8.59 -3.47 -5.35
CA VAL A 62 9.56 -4.54 -5.65
C VAL A 62 10.01 -4.48 -7.11
N GLU A 63 9.09 -4.28 -8.05
CA GLU A 63 9.39 -4.15 -9.49
C GLU A 63 10.39 -3.01 -9.80
N TYR A 64 10.33 -1.93 -9.02
CA TYR A 64 11.19 -0.75 -9.20
C TYR A 64 12.36 -0.65 -8.19
N ASP A 65 12.63 -1.70 -7.40
CA ASP A 65 13.62 -1.69 -6.31
C ASP A 65 13.48 -0.48 -5.36
N LEU A 66 12.23 -0.12 -5.05
CA LEU A 66 11.90 1.01 -4.19
C LEU A 66 11.65 0.53 -2.75
N PRO A 67 12.19 1.23 -1.73
CA PRO A 67 11.87 0.91 -0.34
C PRO A 67 10.38 1.15 -0.06
N PRO A 68 9.79 0.51 0.97
CA PRO A 68 8.41 0.77 1.39
C PRO A 68 8.11 2.27 1.61
N LYS A 69 6.88 2.72 1.28
CA LYS A 69 6.51 4.15 1.33
C LYS A 69 6.70 4.78 2.70
N PHE A 70 6.49 4.01 3.77
CA PHE A 70 6.57 4.48 5.14
C PHE A 70 8.01 4.58 5.66
N ILE A 71 9.00 4.01 4.96
CA ILE A 71 10.43 4.15 5.27
C ILE A 71 11.20 4.88 4.18
N SER A 72 10.55 5.37 3.12
CA SER A 72 11.23 6.00 1.98
C SER A 72 11.99 7.29 2.33
N ASN A 73 11.74 7.85 3.52
CA ASN A 73 12.41 9.05 4.02
C ASN A 73 13.65 8.73 4.87
N ILE A 74 13.94 7.44 5.11
CA ILE A 74 15.13 7.02 5.85
C ILE A 74 16.30 7.00 4.88
N ASP A 75 17.34 7.78 5.19
CA ASP A 75 18.59 7.72 4.45
C ASP A 75 19.38 6.48 4.88
N PHE A 76 19.59 5.55 3.94
CA PHE A 76 20.42 4.35 4.14
C PHE A 76 21.86 4.56 3.67
N THR A 77 22.23 5.79 3.33
CA THR A 77 23.59 6.12 2.90
C THR A 77 24.53 6.07 4.12
N PHE A 78 25.46 5.13 4.10
CA PHE A 78 26.48 5.00 5.12
C PHE A 78 27.83 5.50 4.61
N LYS A 79 28.57 6.20 5.47
CA LYS A 79 29.93 6.68 5.19
C LYS A 79 30.86 6.17 6.28
N ILE A 80 31.95 5.55 5.86
CA ILE A 80 33.02 5.09 6.75
C ILE A 80 34.17 6.07 6.60
N ASP A 81 34.88 6.33 7.70
CA ASP A 81 36.17 6.99 7.62
C ASP A 81 37.21 5.99 7.09
N GLU A 82 37.58 6.14 5.82
CA GLU A 82 38.55 5.25 5.16
C GLU A 82 40.00 5.54 5.59
N SER A 83 40.27 6.60 6.35
CA SER A 83 41.63 6.93 6.80
C SER A 83 42.16 6.01 7.90
N ILE A 84 41.26 5.33 8.61
CA ILE A 84 41.56 4.47 9.77
C ILE A 84 41.49 2.97 9.45
N LEU A 85 41.02 2.60 8.26
CA LEU A 85 40.81 1.20 7.85
C LEU A 85 41.60 0.90 6.58
N ASN A 86 42.01 -0.36 6.42
CA ASN A 86 42.52 -0.79 5.13
C ASN A 86 41.37 -0.95 4.12
N LYS A 87 41.70 -0.98 2.83
CA LYS A 87 40.70 -1.00 1.75
C LYS A 87 39.79 -2.23 1.80
N ASP A 88 40.32 -3.38 2.20
CA ASP A 88 39.58 -4.64 2.24
C ASP A 88 38.57 -4.66 3.39
N GLU A 89 38.96 -4.12 4.55
CA GLU A 89 38.08 -3.94 5.72
C GLU A 89 36.96 -2.94 5.42
N ALA A 90 37.28 -1.80 4.80
CA ALA A 90 36.29 -0.81 4.40
C ALA A 90 35.27 -1.42 3.42
N GLN A 91 35.74 -2.14 2.40
CA GLN A 91 34.86 -2.80 1.44
C GLN A 91 33.98 -3.87 2.10
N THR A 92 34.53 -4.64 3.04
CA THR A 92 33.78 -5.64 3.80
C THR A 92 32.65 -4.99 4.61
N LEU A 93 32.94 -3.89 5.31
CA LEU A 93 31.94 -3.12 6.04
C LEU A 93 30.87 -2.52 5.12
N TYR A 94 31.25 -1.98 3.97
CA TYR A 94 30.28 -1.50 2.97
C TYR A 94 29.33 -2.60 2.51
N ASN A 95 29.86 -3.80 2.26
CA ASN A 95 29.06 -4.96 1.85
C ASN A 95 28.10 -5.39 2.96
N GLN A 96 28.57 -5.47 4.21
CA GLN A 96 27.75 -5.81 5.38
C GLN A 96 26.61 -4.80 5.59
N MET A 97 26.92 -3.50 5.48
CA MET A 97 25.94 -2.43 5.65
C MET A 97 24.91 -2.41 4.51
N ARG A 98 25.33 -2.69 3.27
CA ARG A 98 24.42 -2.86 2.15
C ARG A 98 23.45 -4.01 2.41
N GLN A 99 23.96 -5.18 2.82
CA GLN A 99 23.13 -6.34 3.12
C GLN A 99 22.12 -6.02 4.22
N LEU A 100 22.55 -5.36 5.29
CA LEU A 100 21.66 -4.99 6.40
C LEU A 100 20.54 -4.02 5.97
N ALA A 101 20.84 -3.08 5.07
CA ALA A 101 19.84 -2.19 4.51
C ALA A 101 18.84 -2.92 3.61
N GLU A 102 19.30 -3.90 2.82
CA GLU A 102 18.45 -4.74 1.97
C GLU A 102 17.53 -5.64 2.82
N ASP A 103 18.08 -6.28 3.85
CA ASP A 103 17.31 -7.13 4.79
C ASP A 103 16.23 -6.31 5.50
N TYR A 104 16.57 -5.10 5.97
CA TYR A 104 15.61 -4.19 6.58
C TYR A 104 14.48 -3.82 5.63
N ARG A 105 14.79 -3.45 4.37
CA ARG A 105 13.77 -3.12 3.36
C ARG A 105 12.87 -4.32 3.07
N THR A 106 13.44 -5.52 2.98
CA THR A 106 12.71 -6.77 2.73
C THR A 106 11.77 -7.10 3.89
N LEU A 107 12.26 -7.02 5.13
CA LEU A 107 11.43 -7.21 6.32
C LEU A 107 10.32 -6.16 6.41
N ALA A 108 10.64 -4.89 6.14
CA ALA A 108 9.66 -3.83 6.11
C ALA A 108 8.59 -4.07 5.03
N MET A 109 8.93 -4.62 3.86
CA MET A 109 7.95 -4.95 2.82
C MET A 109 6.86 -5.93 3.30
N SER A 110 7.15 -6.80 4.28
CA SER A 110 6.14 -7.69 4.88
C SER A 110 4.99 -6.92 5.55
N LEU A 111 5.22 -5.70 6.03
CA LEU A 111 4.22 -4.85 6.68
C LEU A 111 3.13 -4.36 5.72
N TYR A 112 3.33 -4.43 4.39
CA TYR A 112 2.25 -4.16 3.44
C TYR A 112 1.17 -5.25 3.45
N VAL A 113 1.55 -6.48 3.79
CA VAL A 113 0.72 -7.68 3.58
C VAL A 113 -0.02 -8.12 4.86
N LEU A 114 0.37 -7.57 6.02
CA LEU A 114 -0.34 -7.67 7.30
C LEU A 114 -1.74 -7.02 7.20
#